data_AF-A0A6N4XXW0-F1
#
_entry.id   AF-A0A6N4XXW0-F1
#
_cell.length_a   1.000
_cell.length_b   1.000
_cell.length_c   1.000
_cell.angle_alpha   90.00
_cell.angle_beta   90.00
_cell.angle_gamma   90.00
#
_symmetry.space_group_name_H-M   'P 1'
#
loop_
_entity.id
_entity.type
_entity.pdbx_description
1 polymer ?
#
loop_
_entity_poly.entity_id
_entity_poly.type
_entity_poly.pdbx_seq_one_letter_code
_entity_poly.pdbx_strand_id
1 'polypeptide(L)'
;MMRKFLKAFAFMTVLAMVIISCKDGDSPRLVSEFDVPLNTANSIPVVTGRSETGTASFQLYDNNLLAFQIKINNLLSSDKLTIAHIHTGDVASTGDVLVDLVDNSKITFSGGMASGQIQLTDAQMSRLTQGQNLYVNVHSTTYPQGLVRGQINQMVSDAYNIALSPSNEIPPVTGRSETGMAFIRIVDGVMYYRLVVNNLSSTDAITMGHIHEGSSTQNGPVYINFNISNLGTTKTLSLTPEQLTKVRTAAVYVNLHSTQIPSGLMRGQIR
;
A
#
# COMPACT_ATOMS: atom_id res chain seq x y z
N MET A 1 17.53 -23.49 19.02
CA MET A 1 16.91 -22.60 20.04
C MET A 1 17.00 -21.18 19.49
N MET A 2 15.97 -20.38 19.25
CA MET A 2 14.59 -20.28 19.72
C MET A 2 13.67 -19.99 18.52
N ARG A 3 12.55 -20.70 18.41
CA ARG A 3 11.45 -20.36 17.49
C ARG A 3 10.74 -19.12 18.04
N LYS A 4 10.82 -17.97 17.36
CA LYS A 4 9.87 -16.88 17.59
C LYS A 4 8.68 -17.11 16.67
N PHE A 5 7.63 -17.67 17.25
CA PHE A 5 6.30 -17.69 16.65
C PHE A 5 5.90 -16.26 16.32
N LEU A 6 5.58 -16.00 15.05
CA LEU A 6 4.93 -14.78 14.62
C LEU A 6 3.52 -14.79 15.22
N LYS A 7 3.35 -14.14 16.37
CA LYS A 7 2.03 -13.86 16.92
C LYS A 7 1.42 -12.79 16.02
N ALA A 8 0.43 -13.15 15.22
CA ALA A 8 -0.51 -12.18 14.69
C ALA A 8 -1.20 -11.53 15.90
N PHE A 9 -0.74 -10.34 16.30
CA PHE A 9 -1.47 -9.52 17.25
C PHE A 9 -2.69 -8.98 16.49
N ALA A 10 -3.84 -9.63 16.67
CA ALA A 10 -5.12 -9.00 16.40
C ALA A 10 -5.23 -7.84 17.40
N PHE A 11 -4.89 -6.63 16.97
CA PHE A 11 -5.04 -5.42 17.75
C PHE A 11 -6.51 -5.01 17.66
N MET A 12 -7.38 -5.70 18.40
CA MET A 12 -8.80 -5.37 18.46
C MET A 12 -8.95 -4.13 19.34
N THR A 13 -8.85 -2.95 18.73
CA THR A 13 -9.32 -1.72 19.36
C THR A 13 -10.84 -1.78 19.36
N VAL A 14 -11.43 -1.97 20.54
CA VAL A 14 -12.89 -1.91 20.71
C VAL A 14 -13.33 -0.49 20.43
N LEU A 15 -13.88 -0.24 19.24
CA LEU A 15 -14.65 0.98 18.98
C LEU A 15 -15.87 0.90 19.90
N ALA A 16 -15.94 1.79 20.89
CA ALA A 16 -17.05 1.79 21.84
C ALA A 16 -18.37 1.81 21.07
N MET A 17 -19.20 0.78 21.24
CA MET A 17 -20.55 0.76 20.70
C MET A 17 -21.25 2.04 21.16
N VAL A 18 -21.63 2.89 20.20
CA VAL A 18 -22.50 4.02 20.52
C VAL A 18 -23.88 3.43 20.76
N ILE A 19 -24.18 3.17 22.04
CA ILE A 19 -25.51 2.81 22.49
C ILE A 19 -26.37 4.07 22.32
N ILE A 20 -27.14 4.13 21.23
CA ILE A 20 -28.13 5.18 21.05
C ILE A 20 -29.19 4.95 22.13
N SER A 21 -29.28 5.89 23.07
CA SER A 21 -30.22 5.87 24.19
C SER A 21 -31.65 5.78 23.68
N CYS A 22 -32.35 4.70 24.06
CA CYS A 22 -33.67 4.35 23.55
C CYS A 22 -34.72 5.42 23.82
N LYS A 23 -35.32 5.93 22.75
CA LYS A 23 -36.68 6.46 22.73
C LYS A 23 -37.35 5.95 21.45
N ASP A 24 -38.00 4.79 21.57
CA ASP A 24 -38.93 4.17 20.62
C ASP A 24 -38.63 4.32 19.11
N GLY A 25 -37.45 3.86 18.69
CA GLY A 25 -37.11 3.62 17.28
C GLY A 25 -36.03 2.55 17.21
N ASP A 26 -36.15 1.62 16.25
CA ASP A 26 -35.14 0.57 16.02
C ASP A 26 -33.76 1.22 15.88
N SER A 27 -32.86 0.95 16.83
CA SER A 27 -31.46 1.34 16.70
C SER A 27 -30.88 0.66 15.45
N PRO A 28 -30.11 1.39 14.63
CA PRO A 28 -29.55 0.82 13.42
C PRO A 28 -28.68 -0.39 13.76
N ARG A 29 -28.80 -1.46 12.98
CA ARG A 29 -28.14 -2.73 13.23
C ARG A 29 -26.73 -2.70 12.63
N LEU A 30 -25.75 -3.19 13.38
CA LEU A 30 -24.40 -3.43 12.87
C LEU A 30 -24.43 -4.49 11.75
N VAL A 31 -23.93 -4.11 10.58
CA VAL A 31 -23.78 -4.95 9.37
C VAL A 31 -22.38 -5.54 9.29
N SER A 32 -21.35 -4.75 9.58
CA SER A 32 -19.95 -5.19 9.48
C SER A 32 -19.06 -4.37 10.40
N GLU A 33 -18.00 -4.98 10.91
CA GLU A 33 -16.93 -4.34 11.66
C GLU A 33 -15.58 -4.87 11.18
N PHE A 34 -14.63 -3.97 10.92
CA PHE A 34 -13.30 -4.34 10.44
C PHE A 34 -12.24 -3.30 10.77
N ASP A 35 -11.00 -3.79 10.88
CA ASP A 35 -9.80 -2.99 11.10
C ASP A 35 -8.92 -2.94 9.84
N VAL A 36 -8.31 -1.78 9.62
CA VAL A 36 -7.36 -1.54 8.54
C VAL A 36 -6.02 -1.13 9.15
N PRO A 37 -5.02 -2.02 9.15
CA PRO A 37 -3.66 -1.66 9.55
C PRO A 37 -3.06 -0.63 8.58
N LEU A 38 -2.56 0.47 9.12
CA LEU A 38 -1.94 1.56 8.37
C LEU A 38 -0.42 1.52 8.54
N ASN A 39 0.32 1.78 7.47
CA ASN A 39 1.78 1.83 7.49
C ASN A 39 2.31 2.82 6.43
N THR A 40 3.40 3.54 6.74
CA THR A 40 4.10 4.39 5.76
C THR A 40 4.64 3.60 4.57
N ALA A 41 5.08 2.35 4.77
CA ALA A 41 5.62 1.49 3.73
C ALA A 41 4.60 1.17 2.63
N ASN A 42 3.31 1.19 2.97
CA ASN A 42 2.23 0.94 2.03
C ASN A 42 1.95 2.15 1.13
N SER A 43 2.35 3.36 1.52
CA SER A 43 2.00 4.61 0.83
C SER A 43 2.55 4.66 -0.60
N ILE A 44 1.74 5.23 -1.49
CA ILE A 44 2.05 5.48 -2.89
C ILE A 44 1.57 6.91 -3.18
N PRO A 45 2.45 7.90 -3.40
CA PRO A 45 3.91 7.81 -3.51
C PRO A 45 4.63 7.33 -2.24
N VAL A 46 5.89 6.90 -2.40
CA VAL A 46 6.70 6.40 -1.28
C VAL A 46 6.99 7.50 -0.27
N VAL A 47 6.89 7.15 1.01
CA VAL A 47 7.21 8.03 2.14
C VAL A 47 8.57 7.59 2.69
N THR A 48 9.60 8.41 2.51
CA THR A 48 10.98 8.11 2.92
C THR A 48 11.32 8.71 4.29
N GLY A 49 12.09 7.97 5.11
CA GLY A 49 12.56 8.47 6.41
C GLY A 49 11.48 8.54 7.49
N ARG A 50 10.38 7.81 7.30
CA ARG A 50 9.19 7.80 8.16
C ARG A 50 8.80 6.36 8.50
N SER A 51 8.28 6.12 9.68
CA SER A 51 7.98 4.77 10.22
C SER A 51 6.65 4.70 10.96
N GLU A 52 5.77 5.67 10.72
CA GLU A 52 4.44 5.71 11.30
C GLU A 52 3.63 4.45 10.93
N THR A 53 2.90 3.98 11.92
CA THR A 53 1.93 2.90 11.78
C THR A 53 0.61 3.36 12.36
N GLY A 54 -0.46 2.63 12.12
CA GLY A 54 -1.74 2.97 12.71
C GLY A 54 -2.80 1.92 12.47
N THR A 55 -4.01 2.24 12.90
CA THR A 55 -5.20 1.43 12.66
C THR A 55 -6.35 2.37 12.36
N ALA A 56 -7.14 2.04 11.35
CA ALA A 56 -8.46 2.61 11.13
C ALA A 56 -9.51 1.52 11.36
N SER A 57 -10.35 1.70 12.37
CA SER A 57 -11.43 0.80 12.77
C SER A 57 -12.75 1.34 12.25
N PHE A 58 -13.58 0.47 11.67
CA PHE A 58 -14.85 0.84 11.06
C PHE A 58 -15.99 -0.05 11.54
N GLN A 59 -17.15 0.55 11.75
CA GLN A 59 -18.43 -0.12 11.96
C GLN A 59 -19.44 0.41 10.93
N LEU A 60 -20.00 -0.49 10.12
CA LEU A 60 -21.05 -0.21 9.14
C LEU A 60 -22.40 -0.66 9.68
N TYR A 61 -23.41 0.20 9.57
CA TYR A 61 -24.78 -0.09 10.00
C TYR A 61 -25.73 -0.19 8.80
N ASP A 62 -26.89 -0.80 9.00
CA ASP A 62 -27.90 -1.09 7.97
C ASP A 62 -28.62 0.14 7.42
N ASN A 63 -28.54 1.26 8.12
CA ASN A 63 -28.99 2.57 7.68
C ASN A 63 -27.90 3.39 6.95
N ASN A 64 -26.85 2.73 6.43
CA ASN A 64 -25.69 3.33 5.77
C ASN A 64 -24.82 4.24 6.65
N LEU A 65 -24.95 4.18 7.98
CA LEU A 65 -24.05 4.90 8.88
C LEU A 65 -22.70 4.17 8.94
N LEU A 66 -21.60 4.91 8.75
CA LEU A 66 -20.23 4.46 8.98
C LEU A 66 -19.68 5.17 10.22
N ALA A 67 -19.48 4.44 11.31
CA ALA A 67 -18.70 4.93 12.45
C ALA A 67 -17.24 4.51 12.30
N PHE A 68 -16.31 5.39 12.67
CA PHE A 68 -14.88 5.09 12.56
C PHE A 68 -14.05 5.67 13.70
N GLN A 69 -12.88 5.05 13.91
CA GLN A 69 -11.77 5.62 14.67
C GLN A 69 -10.47 5.37 13.92
N ILE A 70 -9.62 6.39 13.84
CA ILE A 70 -8.26 6.31 13.30
C ILE A 70 -7.29 6.62 14.43
N LYS A 71 -6.24 5.82 14.54
CA LYS A 71 -5.11 6.06 15.43
C LYS A 71 -3.81 5.88 14.68
N ILE A 72 -2.96 6.90 14.70
CA ILE A 72 -1.59 6.89 14.19
C ILE A 72 -0.60 6.88 15.35
N ASN A 73 0.36 5.98 15.28
CA ASN A 73 1.44 5.80 16.23
C ASN A 73 2.75 6.37 15.66
N ASN A 74 3.62 6.83 16.55
CA ASN A 74 4.96 7.35 16.22
C ASN A 74 4.98 8.54 15.26
N LEU A 75 3.91 9.34 15.23
CA LEU A 75 3.89 10.58 14.46
C LEU A 75 5.05 11.49 14.92
N LEU A 76 5.87 11.95 13.98
CA LEU A 76 6.92 12.93 14.28
C LEU A 76 6.32 14.19 14.92
N SER A 77 6.93 14.69 15.99
CA SER A 77 6.48 15.88 16.71
C SER A 77 6.51 17.17 15.87
N SER A 78 7.29 17.18 14.79
CA SER A 78 7.35 18.27 13.83
C SER A 78 6.25 18.23 12.77
N ASP A 79 5.44 17.18 12.73
CA ASP A 79 4.41 16.97 11.71
C ASP A 79 3.00 16.95 12.34
N LYS A 80 1.98 17.19 11.51
CA LYS A 80 0.58 17.21 11.94
C LYS A 80 -0.28 16.47 10.93
N LEU A 81 -1.18 15.60 11.41
CA LEU A 81 -2.18 14.95 10.57
C LEU A 81 -3.22 15.98 10.12
N THR A 82 -3.70 15.84 8.90
CA THR A 82 -4.62 16.80 8.28
C THR A 82 -5.94 16.15 7.92
N ILE A 83 -5.96 15.32 6.88
CA ILE A 83 -7.18 14.69 6.36
C ILE A 83 -7.01 13.18 6.25
N ALA A 84 -8.13 12.48 6.15
CA ALA A 84 -8.14 11.05 5.92
C ALA A 84 -9.33 10.68 5.04
N HIS A 85 -9.10 9.73 4.13
CA HIS A 85 -10.10 9.29 3.18
C HIS A 85 -10.10 7.77 3.04
N ILE A 86 -11.22 7.25 2.54
CA ILE A 86 -11.26 5.97 1.84
C ILE A 86 -11.16 6.28 0.34
N HIS A 87 -10.21 5.63 -0.34
CA HIS A 87 -10.00 5.73 -1.77
C HIS A 87 -10.32 4.43 -2.48
N THR A 88 -10.54 4.53 -3.79
CA THR A 88 -10.49 3.38 -4.71
C THR A 88 -9.04 3.04 -5.08
N GLY A 89 -8.73 1.75 -5.28
CA GLY A 89 -7.41 1.29 -5.71
C GLY A 89 -6.96 0.00 -5.02
N ASP A 90 -6.17 -0.81 -5.73
CA ASP A 90 -5.61 -2.05 -5.18
C ASP A 90 -4.34 -1.79 -4.36
N VAL A 91 -3.74 -2.82 -3.78
CA VAL A 91 -2.56 -2.70 -2.89
C VAL A 91 -1.37 -1.97 -3.52
N ALA A 92 -1.25 -1.97 -4.86
CA ALA A 92 -0.16 -1.39 -5.62
C ALA A 92 -0.57 -0.16 -6.45
N SER A 93 -1.84 0.25 -6.45
CA SER A 93 -2.36 1.38 -7.22
C SER A 93 -3.11 2.42 -6.37
N THR A 94 -3.22 3.64 -6.90
CA THR A 94 -4.01 4.73 -6.31
C THR A 94 -5.27 4.97 -7.15
N GLY A 95 -6.24 5.69 -6.59
CA GLY A 95 -7.47 6.07 -7.28
C GLY A 95 -8.24 7.15 -6.53
N ASP A 96 -9.42 7.48 -7.04
CA ASP A 96 -10.21 8.62 -6.56
C ASP A 96 -10.70 8.42 -5.12
N VAL A 97 -10.97 9.53 -4.45
CA VAL A 97 -11.60 9.57 -3.13
C VAL A 97 -13.01 8.98 -3.24
N LEU A 98 -13.31 8.01 -2.39
CA LEU A 98 -14.65 7.44 -2.23
C LEU A 98 -15.39 8.07 -1.04
N VAL A 99 -14.72 8.26 0.09
CA VAL A 99 -15.31 8.81 1.33
C VAL A 99 -14.33 9.74 2.02
N ASP A 100 -14.77 10.95 2.36
CA ASP A 100 -14.06 11.85 3.25
C ASP A 100 -14.31 11.46 4.71
N LEU A 101 -13.28 10.97 5.41
CA LEU A 101 -13.39 10.58 6.82
C LEU A 101 -13.09 11.77 7.74
N VAL A 102 -11.99 12.48 7.46
CA VAL A 102 -11.55 13.65 8.23
C VAL A 102 -11.34 14.80 7.25
N ASP A 103 -12.14 15.86 7.40
CA ASP A 103 -12.24 16.97 6.45
C ASP A 103 -11.73 18.31 7.02
N ASN A 104 -11.29 18.32 8.28
CA ASN A 104 -10.94 19.51 9.06
C ASN A 104 -12.07 20.54 9.25
N SER A 105 -13.31 20.18 8.90
CA SER A 105 -14.48 21.05 9.06
C SER A 105 -15.39 20.55 10.17
N LYS A 106 -15.78 19.27 10.10
CA LYS A 106 -16.65 18.60 11.07
C LYS A 106 -15.88 17.59 11.91
N ILE A 107 -14.93 16.90 11.28
CA ILE A 107 -14.10 15.91 11.94
C ILE A 107 -12.64 16.33 11.74
N THR A 108 -11.91 16.40 12.84
CA THR A 108 -10.52 16.84 12.89
C THR A 108 -9.67 15.82 13.65
N PHE A 109 -8.36 15.81 13.38
CA PHE A 109 -7.42 15.07 14.22
C PHE A 109 -7.17 15.81 15.54
N SER A 110 -7.21 15.06 16.65
CA SER A 110 -6.65 15.46 17.94
C SER A 110 -5.39 14.65 18.19
N GLY A 111 -4.23 15.27 17.92
CA GLY A 111 -2.95 14.57 17.89
C GLY A 111 -2.93 13.48 16.81
N GLY A 112 -2.65 12.24 17.20
CA GLY A 112 -2.63 11.08 16.30
C GLY A 112 -3.99 10.41 16.10
N MET A 113 -5.10 10.97 16.61
CA MET A 113 -6.40 10.29 16.65
C MET A 113 -7.51 11.12 16.00
N ALA A 114 -8.44 10.45 15.31
CA ALA A 114 -9.71 11.03 14.87
C ALA A 114 -10.81 9.97 14.99
N SER A 115 -12.04 10.39 15.23
CA SER A 115 -13.20 9.50 15.21
C SER A 115 -14.43 10.28 14.78
N GLY A 116 -15.38 9.61 14.15
CA GLY A 116 -16.61 10.25 13.72
C GLY A 116 -17.59 9.27 13.10
N GLN A 117 -18.68 9.84 12.59
CA GLN A 117 -19.71 9.12 11.88
C GLN A 117 -19.99 9.82 10.55
N ILE A 118 -20.10 9.03 9.47
CA ILE A 118 -20.40 9.50 8.13
C ILE A 118 -21.65 8.78 7.64
N GLN A 119 -22.63 9.55 7.16
CA GLN A 119 -23.77 8.98 6.44
C GLN A 119 -23.32 8.65 5.01
N LEU A 120 -23.27 7.38 4.66
CA LEU A 120 -22.88 6.94 3.33
C LEU A 120 -24.07 7.02 2.36
N THR A 121 -23.76 7.29 1.10
CA THR A 121 -24.65 7.00 -0.02
C THR A 121 -24.76 5.49 -0.23
N ASP A 122 -25.84 5.04 -0.87
CA ASP A 122 -26.01 3.62 -1.24
C ASP A 122 -24.84 3.11 -2.09
N ALA A 123 -24.32 3.96 -2.99
CA ALA A 123 -23.16 3.63 -3.81
C ALA A 123 -21.90 3.40 -2.95
N GLN A 124 -21.61 4.28 -1.99
CA GLN A 124 -20.45 4.11 -1.10
C GLN A 124 -20.59 2.86 -0.22
N MET A 125 -21.78 2.63 0.37
CA MET A 125 -22.07 1.43 1.16
C MET A 125 -21.85 0.17 0.32
N SER A 126 -22.42 0.14 -0.89
CA SER A 126 -22.25 -0.97 -1.83
C SER A 126 -20.79 -1.26 -2.16
N ARG A 127 -19.94 -0.23 -2.35
CA ARG A 127 -18.51 -0.41 -2.66
C ARG A 127 -17.77 -1.03 -1.45
N LEU A 128 -18.09 -0.59 -0.23
CA LEU A 128 -17.47 -1.08 1.00
C LEU A 128 -17.87 -2.52 1.33
N THR A 129 -19.13 -2.91 1.10
CA THR A 129 -19.62 -4.26 1.44
C THR A 129 -19.32 -5.31 0.37
N GLN A 130 -19.12 -4.91 -0.89
CA GLN A 130 -18.81 -5.85 -1.98
C GLN A 130 -17.33 -6.22 -2.07
N GLY A 131 -16.49 -5.77 -1.13
CA GLY A 131 -15.08 -6.16 -1.08
C GLY A 131 -14.24 -5.66 -2.25
N GLN A 132 -14.61 -4.51 -2.82
CA GLN A 132 -13.83 -3.91 -3.90
C GLN A 132 -12.48 -3.41 -3.39
N ASN A 133 -11.54 -3.21 -4.33
CA ASN A 133 -10.22 -2.68 -4.04
C ASN A 133 -10.32 -1.24 -3.51
N LEU A 134 -10.30 -1.11 -2.18
CA LEU A 134 -10.37 0.14 -1.44
C LEU A 134 -9.25 0.22 -0.41
N TYR A 135 -8.78 1.43 -0.13
CA TYR A 135 -7.76 1.66 0.90
C TYR A 135 -8.07 2.91 1.73
N VAL A 136 -7.59 2.91 2.96
CA VAL A 136 -7.58 4.07 3.84
C VAL A 136 -6.24 4.79 3.66
N ASN A 137 -6.30 6.11 3.55
CA ASN A 137 -5.11 6.96 3.52
C ASN A 137 -5.27 8.09 4.52
N VAL A 138 -4.21 8.36 5.28
CA VAL A 138 -4.14 9.48 6.21
C VAL A 138 -2.99 10.38 5.79
N HIS A 139 -3.25 11.67 5.75
CA HIS A 139 -2.37 12.71 5.23
C HIS A 139 -1.80 13.54 6.37
N SER A 140 -0.66 14.18 6.12
CA SER A 140 -0.05 15.13 7.05
C SER A 140 0.39 16.40 6.34
N THR A 141 0.76 17.43 7.10
CA THR A 141 1.34 18.67 6.56
C THR A 141 2.60 18.38 5.75
N THR A 142 3.44 17.45 6.21
CA THR A 142 4.69 17.07 5.51
C THR A 142 4.43 16.16 4.32
N TYR A 143 3.43 15.28 4.39
CA TYR A 143 3.06 14.34 3.33
C TYR A 143 1.61 14.55 2.90
N PRO A 144 1.31 15.63 2.17
CA PRO A 144 -0.04 15.96 1.74
C PRO A 144 -0.59 14.95 0.72
N GLN A 145 0.28 14.20 0.04
CA GLN A 145 -0.09 13.12 -0.88
C GLN A 145 -0.35 11.78 -0.17
N GLY A 146 -0.26 11.74 1.17
CA GLY A 146 -0.52 10.56 1.99
C GLY A 146 0.70 10.15 2.82
N LEU A 147 0.54 10.12 4.14
CA LEU A 147 1.56 9.69 5.11
C LEU A 147 1.50 8.17 5.33
N VAL A 148 0.34 7.63 5.68
CA VAL A 148 0.14 6.19 5.89
C VAL A 148 -1.02 5.65 5.08
N ARG A 149 -0.89 4.39 4.64
CA ARG A 149 -1.90 3.68 3.83
C ARG A 149 -2.17 2.29 4.38
N GLY A 150 -3.41 1.81 4.24
CA GLY A 150 -3.79 0.43 4.51
C GLY A 150 -4.91 -0.03 3.60
N GLN A 151 -4.82 -1.27 3.10
CA GLN A 151 -5.83 -1.84 2.22
C GLN A 151 -7.00 -2.40 3.05
N ILE A 152 -8.23 -2.12 2.65
CA ILE A 152 -9.41 -2.72 3.27
C ILE A 152 -9.49 -4.19 2.84
N ASN A 153 -9.80 -5.08 3.79
CA ASN A 153 -9.94 -6.53 3.60
C ASN A 153 -8.70 -7.28 3.08
N GLN A 154 -7.53 -6.63 3.06
CA GLN A 154 -6.27 -7.27 2.67
C GLN A 154 -5.14 -6.83 3.58
N MET A 155 -4.45 -7.80 4.19
CA MET A 155 -3.27 -7.53 5.00
C MET A 155 -2.02 -7.58 4.12
N VAL A 156 -1.42 -6.41 3.88
CA VAL A 156 -0.11 -6.34 3.23
C VAL A 156 0.97 -6.72 4.24
N SER A 157 1.57 -7.90 4.06
CA SER A 157 2.63 -8.39 4.95
C SER A 157 3.98 -7.73 4.67
N ASP A 158 4.23 -7.39 3.41
CA ASP A 158 5.47 -6.77 2.97
C ASP A 158 5.16 -5.76 1.85
N ALA A 159 5.81 -4.61 1.89
CA ALA A 159 5.66 -3.56 0.89
C ALA A 159 7.02 -3.01 0.48
N TYR A 160 7.30 -3.05 -0.82
CA TYR A 160 8.52 -2.53 -1.40
C TYR A 160 8.19 -1.53 -2.50
N ASN A 161 8.85 -0.37 -2.45
CA ASN A 161 8.77 0.67 -3.46
C ASN A 161 10.18 0.87 -4.02
N ILE A 162 10.48 0.21 -5.13
CA ILE A 162 11.83 0.12 -5.67
C ILE A 162 11.99 1.12 -6.80
N ALA A 163 12.83 2.14 -6.58
CA ALA A 163 13.30 3.00 -7.64
C ALA A 163 14.29 2.25 -8.54
N LEU A 164 14.03 2.26 -9.84
CA LEU A 164 14.86 1.66 -10.87
C LEU A 164 15.58 2.76 -11.64
N SER A 165 16.87 2.56 -11.88
CA SER A 165 17.70 3.49 -12.65
C SER A 165 18.68 2.73 -13.54
N PRO A 166 18.96 3.21 -14.77
CA PRO A 166 20.08 2.73 -15.58
C PRO A 166 21.44 2.84 -14.87
N SER A 167 21.61 3.83 -14.00
CA SER A 167 22.85 4.02 -13.22
C SER A 167 23.10 2.92 -12.19
N ASN A 168 22.06 2.15 -11.84
CA ASN A 168 22.17 1.06 -10.87
C ASN A 168 22.57 -0.26 -11.54
N GLU A 169 22.60 -0.34 -12.88
CA GLU A 169 23.09 -1.52 -13.62
C GLU A 169 24.56 -1.82 -13.29
N ILE A 170 24.96 -3.06 -13.52
CA ILE A 170 26.36 -3.49 -13.37
C ILE A 170 26.84 -4.14 -14.65
N PRO A 171 27.73 -3.49 -15.42
CA PRO A 171 28.17 -2.10 -15.27
C PRO A 171 27.02 -1.08 -15.49
N PRO A 172 27.13 0.16 -14.97
CA PRO A 172 26.10 1.18 -15.18
C PRO A 172 25.87 1.47 -16.65
N VAL A 173 24.60 1.59 -17.05
CA VAL A 173 24.22 1.98 -18.40
C VAL A 173 24.38 3.49 -18.55
N THR A 174 25.25 3.92 -19.47
CA THR A 174 25.55 5.32 -19.74
C THR A 174 24.68 5.89 -20.87
N GLY A 175 24.50 7.21 -20.91
CA GLY A 175 23.71 7.89 -21.96
C GLY A 175 22.19 7.69 -21.87
N ARG A 176 21.71 7.15 -20.75
CA ARG A 176 20.30 6.88 -20.45
C ARG A 176 19.86 7.66 -19.20
N SER A 177 18.63 8.14 -19.18
CA SER A 177 18.09 9.01 -18.11
C SER A 177 16.67 8.63 -17.69
N GLU A 178 16.16 7.52 -18.22
CA GLU A 178 14.89 6.93 -17.85
C GLU A 178 14.84 6.64 -16.35
N THR A 179 13.64 6.72 -15.79
CA THR A 179 13.39 6.31 -14.41
C THR A 179 12.35 5.21 -14.40
N GLY A 180 12.43 4.31 -13.42
CA GLY A 180 11.40 3.32 -13.19
C GLY A 180 11.01 3.22 -11.74
N MET A 181 9.82 2.69 -11.50
CA MET A 181 9.32 2.33 -10.17
C MET A 181 8.69 0.94 -10.25
N ALA A 182 9.16 0.03 -9.39
CA ALA A 182 8.47 -1.22 -9.12
C ALA A 182 7.79 -1.13 -7.75
N PHE A 183 6.47 -1.26 -7.75
CA PHE A 183 5.66 -1.41 -6.54
C PHE A 183 5.44 -2.90 -6.34
N ILE A 184 5.88 -3.43 -5.21
CA ILE A 184 5.66 -4.84 -4.83
C ILE A 184 4.94 -4.86 -3.48
N ARG A 185 3.89 -5.68 -3.38
CA ARG A 185 3.14 -5.93 -2.15
C ARG A 185 2.93 -7.42 -2.01
N ILE A 186 3.14 -7.95 -0.83
CA ILE A 186 2.81 -9.36 -0.53
C ILE A 186 1.53 -9.39 0.30
N VAL A 187 0.55 -10.16 -0.18
CA VAL A 187 -0.69 -10.46 0.54
C VAL A 187 -0.88 -11.96 0.48
N ASP A 188 -0.88 -12.63 1.63
CA ASP A 188 -1.08 -14.08 1.77
C ASP A 188 -0.21 -14.94 0.82
N GLY A 189 1.06 -14.54 0.63
CA GLY A 189 2.02 -15.23 -0.25
C GLY A 189 1.84 -14.94 -1.75
N VAL A 190 0.86 -14.11 -2.13
CA VAL A 190 0.71 -13.59 -3.48
C VAL A 190 1.44 -12.25 -3.59
N MET A 191 2.33 -12.16 -4.58
CA MET A 191 2.98 -10.92 -4.96
C MET A 191 2.08 -10.13 -5.90
N TYR A 192 1.60 -8.98 -5.44
CA TYR A 192 1.03 -7.95 -6.30
C TYR A 192 2.16 -7.03 -6.74
N TYR A 193 2.31 -6.82 -8.04
CA TYR A 193 3.36 -5.97 -8.57
C TYR A 193 2.86 -5.03 -9.67
N ARG A 194 3.39 -3.81 -9.70
CA ARG A 194 3.15 -2.82 -10.75
C ARG A 194 4.48 -2.19 -11.15
N LEU A 195 4.78 -2.25 -12.45
CA LEU A 195 6.03 -1.76 -13.03
C LEU A 195 5.74 -0.53 -13.86
N VAL A 196 6.41 0.58 -13.57
CA VAL A 196 6.29 1.85 -14.29
C VAL A 196 7.66 2.25 -14.80
N VAL A 197 7.74 2.69 -16.06
CA VAL A 197 8.93 3.28 -16.67
C VAL A 197 8.54 4.62 -17.26
N ASN A 198 9.31 5.66 -16.98
CA ASN A 198 9.09 7.01 -17.46
C ASN A 198 10.23 7.44 -18.39
N ASN A 199 9.89 8.30 -19.36
CA ASN A 199 10.83 8.90 -20.32
C ASN A 199 11.56 7.89 -21.22
N LEU A 200 11.01 6.68 -21.40
CA LEU A 200 11.55 5.72 -22.36
C LEU A 200 11.44 6.27 -23.79
N SER A 201 12.53 6.17 -24.56
CA SER A 201 12.54 6.53 -25.98
C SER A 201 11.37 5.87 -26.74
N SER A 202 10.74 6.59 -27.67
CA SER A 202 9.65 6.05 -28.50
C SER A 202 10.10 4.93 -29.45
N THR A 203 11.40 4.77 -29.66
CA THR A 203 12.02 3.69 -30.44
C THR A 203 12.54 2.54 -29.57
N ASP A 204 12.29 2.59 -28.25
CA ASP A 204 12.65 1.53 -27.31
C ASP A 204 11.37 0.97 -26.66
N ALA A 205 11.41 -0.30 -26.26
CA ALA A 205 10.31 -0.97 -25.58
C ALA A 205 10.86 -1.92 -24.52
N ILE A 206 10.18 -2.00 -23.36
CA ILE A 206 10.52 -3.00 -22.34
C ILE A 206 10.14 -4.38 -22.86
N THR A 207 11.09 -5.32 -22.78
CA THR A 207 10.96 -6.68 -23.34
C THR A 207 10.89 -7.76 -22.27
N MET A 208 11.52 -7.55 -21.11
CA MET A 208 11.54 -8.51 -20.00
C MET A 208 11.66 -7.78 -18.66
N GLY A 209 11.26 -8.48 -17.60
CA GLY A 209 11.39 -7.99 -16.24
C GLY A 209 11.56 -9.15 -15.29
N HIS A 210 12.52 -9.03 -14.37
CA HIS A 210 12.92 -10.12 -13.48
C HIS A 210 13.14 -9.63 -12.05
N ILE A 211 13.08 -10.56 -11.10
CA ILE A 211 13.82 -10.47 -9.85
C ILE A 211 15.04 -11.39 -9.99
N HIS A 212 16.23 -10.84 -9.75
CA HIS A 212 17.49 -11.58 -9.69
C HIS A 212 17.97 -11.74 -8.24
N GLU A 213 18.80 -12.75 -8.02
CA GLU A 213 19.62 -12.86 -6.81
C GLU A 213 20.89 -12.02 -6.98
N GLY A 214 21.16 -11.10 -6.05
CA GLY A 214 22.37 -10.27 -6.07
C GLY A 214 22.28 -9.02 -5.21
N SER A 215 23.43 -8.59 -4.67
CA SER A 215 23.56 -7.31 -3.97
C SER A 215 23.59 -6.14 -4.95
N SER A 216 23.55 -4.91 -4.43
CA SER A 216 23.72 -3.68 -5.22
C SER A 216 25.05 -3.58 -5.97
N THR A 217 25.99 -4.49 -5.74
CA THR A 217 27.34 -4.49 -6.33
C THR A 217 27.66 -5.75 -7.12
N GLN A 218 26.71 -6.69 -7.28
CA GLN A 218 26.93 -7.93 -8.02
C GLN A 218 25.68 -8.35 -8.81
N ASN A 219 25.89 -8.85 -10.03
CA ASN A 219 24.84 -9.53 -10.80
C ASN A 219 24.73 -10.99 -10.39
N GLY A 220 23.53 -11.56 -10.49
CA GLY A 220 23.34 -13.00 -10.32
C GLY A 220 22.17 -13.53 -11.14
N PRO A 221 21.80 -14.80 -10.94
CA PRO A 221 20.85 -15.49 -11.79
C PRO A 221 19.43 -14.90 -11.66
N VAL A 222 18.63 -15.08 -12.72
CA VAL A 222 17.19 -14.81 -12.68
C VAL A 222 16.53 -15.76 -11.69
N TYR A 223 15.67 -15.21 -10.84
CA TYR A 223 14.95 -15.98 -9.83
C TYR A 223 13.43 -15.99 -10.05
N ILE A 224 12.86 -14.85 -10.43
CA ILE A 224 11.42 -14.69 -10.72
C ILE A 224 11.26 -13.92 -12.02
N ASN A 225 10.35 -14.38 -12.88
CA ASN A 225 9.96 -13.67 -14.10
C ASN A 225 8.68 -12.87 -13.86
N PHE A 226 8.69 -11.60 -14.26
CA PHE A 226 7.48 -10.77 -14.31
C PHE A 226 6.81 -10.91 -15.67
N ASN A 227 5.48 -10.91 -15.67
CA ASN A 227 4.73 -10.54 -16.86
C ASN A 227 4.81 -9.01 -17.09
N ILE A 228 5.41 -8.62 -18.21
CA ILE A 228 5.66 -7.23 -18.62
C ILE A 228 4.61 -6.65 -19.57
N SER A 229 3.56 -7.39 -19.95
CA SER A 229 2.48 -6.86 -20.79
C SER A 229 1.77 -5.70 -20.08
N ASN A 230 1.33 -4.65 -20.77
CA ASN A 230 0.58 -3.54 -20.15
C ASN A 230 1.25 -2.98 -18.88
N LEU A 231 2.44 -2.40 -19.02
CA LEU A 231 3.10 -1.70 -17.91
C LEU A 231 2.18 -0.65 -17.29
N GLY A 232 2.40 -0.34 -16.01
CA GLY A 232 1.55 0.55 -15.23
C GLY A 232 0.28 -0.09 -14.67
N THR A 233 -0.01 -1.35 -14.98
CA THR A 233 -1.11 -2.11 -14.38
C THR A 233 -0.60 -3.06 -13.29
N THR A 234 -1.40 -3.25 -12.23
CA THR A 234 -1.11 -4.23 -11.18
C THR A 234 -1.35 -5.64 -11.70
N LYS A 235 -0.41 -6.54 -11.43
CA LYS A 235 -0.49 -7.97 -11.73
C LYS A 235 -0.17 -8.78 -10.50
N THR A 236 -0.50 -10.06 -10.54
CA THR A 236 -0.24 -11.00 -9.45
C THR A 236 0.67 -12.14 -9.87
N LEU A 237 1.44 -12.64 -8.91
CA LEU A 237 2.24 -13.85 -9.02
C LEU A 237 2.21 -14.59 -7.68
N SER A 238 1.75 -15.83 -7.66
CA SER A 238 1.86 -16.68 -6.48
C SER A 238 3.31 -17.08 -6.27
N LEU A 239 3.83 -16.83 -5.07
CA LEU A 239 5.19 -17.23 -4.71
C LEU A 239 5.19 -18.58 -4.01
N THR A 240 6.19 -19.41 -4.30
CA THR A 240 6.49 -20.55 -3.43
C THR A 240 6.98 -20.04 -2.06
N PRO A 241 6.90 -20.85 -0.98
CA PRO A 241 7.46 -20.47 0.31
C PRO A 241 8.95 -20.08 0.23
N GLU A 242 9.72 -20.79 -0.60
CA GLU A 242 11.13 -20.46 -0.84
C GLU A 242 11.29 -19.09 -1.50
N GLN A 243 10.50 -18.80 -2.54
CA GLN A 243 10.51 -17.51 -3.22
C GLN A 243 10.18 -16.37 -2.29
N LEU A 244 9.15 -16.56 -1.47
CA LEU A 244 8.76 -15.57 -0.49
C LEU A 244 9.85 -15.33 0.56
N THR A 245 10.47 -16.39 1.07
CA THR A 245 11.60 -16.26 2.00
C THR A 245 12.75 -15.50 1.37
N LYS A 246 13.15 -15.84 0.13
CA LYS A 246 14.26 -15.15 -0.54
C LYS A 246 13.97 -13.68 -0.80
N VAL A 247 12.77 -13.32 -1.26
CA VAL A 247 12.38 -11.91 -1.44
C VAL A 247 12.49 -11.12 -0.14
N ARG A 248 12.23 -11.76 1.01
CA ARG A 248 12.30 -11.10 2.33
C ARG A 248 13.71 -11.01 2.92
N THR A 249 14.56 -12.00 2.68
CA THR A 249 15.81 -12.16 3.46
C THR A 249 17.07 -12.10 2.63
N ALA A 250 17.01 -12.39 1.33
CA ALA A 250 18.17 -12.39 0.46
C ALA A 250 18.38 -11.00 -0.17
N ALA A 251 19.62 -10.75 -0.62
CA ALA A 251 19.87 -9.63 -1.50
C ALA A 251 19.29 -9.96 -2.88
N VAL A 252 18.22 -9.28 -3.26
CA VAL A 252 17.54 -9.44 -4.55
C VAL A 252 17.25 -8.08 -5.17
N TYR A 253 17.09 -8.05 -6.49
CA TYR A 253 16.82 -6.82 -7.23
C TYR A 253 15.84 -7.02 -8.38
N VAL A 254 15.03 -6.01 -8.62
CA VAL A 254 14.22 -5.90 -9.84
C VAL A 254 15.10 -5.40 -10.97
N ASN A 255 15.00 -6.02 -12.14
CA ASN A 255 15.69 -5.61 -13.36
C ASN A 255 14.72 -5.61 -14.53
N LEU A 256 14.77 -4.59 -15.38
CA LEU A 256 13.98 -4.48 -16.61
C LEU A 256 14.92 -4.41 -17.80
N HIS A 257 14.56 -5.09 -18.89
CA HIS A 257 15.31 -5.14 -20.14
C HIS A 257 14.52 -4.42 -21.23
N SER A 258 15.21 -3.88 -22.23
CA SER A 258 14.56 -3.25 -23.36
C SER A 258 15.06 -3.75 -24.71
N THR A 259 14.39 -3.36 -25.78
CA THR A 259 14.81 -3.68 -27.15
C THR A 259 16.19 -3.12 -27.47
N GLN A 260 16.53 -1.94 -26.95
CA GLN A 260 17.82 -1.30 -27.19
C GLN A 260 18.89 -1.73 -26.18
N ILE A 261 18.50 -2.18 -24.98
CA ILE A 261 19.42 -2.69 -23.96
C ILE A 261 18.95 -4.05 -23.44
N PRO A 262 19.15 -5.13 -24.21
CA PRO A 262 18.66 -6.46 -23.86
C PRO A 262 19.37 -7.08 -22.65
N SER A 263 20.60 -6.62 -22.34
CA SER A 263 21.36 -7.10 -21.18
C SER A 263 20.83 -6.60 -19.84
N GLY A 264 19.96 -5.60 -19.83
CA GLY A 264 19.44 -4.94 -18.63
C GLY A 264 19.48 -3.42 -18.80
N LEU A 265 18.30 -2.78 -18.83
CA LEU A 265 18.16 -1.33 -18.99
C LEU A 265 18.25 -0.62 -17.64
N MET A 266 17.60 -1.16 -16.59
CA MET A 266 17.53 -0.52 -15.28
C MET A 266 17.25 -1.53 -14.16
N ARG A 267 17.82 -1.26 -12.98
CA ARG A 267 17.62 -2.09 -11.78
C ARG A 267 17.45 -1.30 -10.50
N GLY A 268 16.95 -1.98 -9.48
CA GLY A 268 16.87 -1.48 -8.11
C GLY A 268 16.74 -2.62 -7.11
N GLN A 269 17.38 -2.48 -5.95
CA GLN A 269 17.32 -3.50 -4.89
C GLN A 269 15.96 -3.50 -4.19
N ILE A 270 15.46 -4.70 -3.89
CA ILE A 270 14.35 -4.90 -2.97
C ILE A 270 14.94 -4.87 -1.56
N ARG A 271 14.48 -3.93 -0.73
CA ARG A 271 14.96 -3.69 0.65
C ARG A 271 13.91 -2.98 1.47
#